data_AF-A0A3B0XBG0-F1
#
_entry.id   AF-A0A3B0XBG0-F1
#
_cell.length_a   1.000
_cell.length_b   1.000
_cell.length_c   1.000
_cell.angle_alpha   90.00
_cell.angle_beta   90.00
_cell.angle_gamma   90.00
#
_symmetry.space_group_name_H-M   'P 1'
#
loop_
_entity.id
_entity.type
_entity.pdbx_description
1 polymer ?
#
loop_
_entity_poly.entity_id
_entity_poly.type
_entity_poly.pdbx_seq_one_letter_code
_entity_poly.pdbx_strand_id
1 'polypeptide(L)'
;MSKNTLICSTCGCSLVRLGIASEQAVHYEYHTTPLVFCCKGCLSLFKQASKFYLELTRHTIVCPSCLSEKSISFSIPYKYNDETLYFCHCPYCMVLFKKNPDYYLDRLAGKTDFKGLFSDDPDACCY
;
A
#
# COMPACT_ATOMS: atom_id res chain seq x y z
N MET A 1 10.59 -8.28 0.29
CA MET A 1 9.25 -7.81 0.70
C MET A 1 9.36 -6.30 0.88
N SER A 2 8.69 -5.49 0.06
CA SER A 2 8.68 -4.03 0.22
C SER A 2 7.86 -3.67 1.47
N LYS A 3 8.51 -3.63 2.63
CA LYS A 3 7.89 -3.51 3.97
C LYS A 3 7.34 -2.11 4.30
N ASN A 4 7.32 -1.18 3.36
CA ASN A 4 7.16 0.23 3.74
C ASN A 4 5.71 0.70 3.82
N THR A 5 4.73 0.01 3.25
CA THR A 5 3.33 0.47 3.28
C THR A 5 2.49 -0.33 4.27
N LEU A 6 1.70 0.37 5.07
CA LEU A 6 0.73 -0.23 5.97
C LEU A 6 -0.51 -0.66 5.18
N ILE A 7 -0.84 -1.95 5.26
CA ILE A 7 -1.95 -2.57 4.55
C ILE A 7 -2.96 -3.10 5.57
N CYS A 8 -4.24 -2.77 5.39
CA CYS A 8 -5.31 -3.31 6.22
C CYS A 8 -5.37 -4.84 6.10
N SER A 9 -5.24 -5.56 7.21
CA SER A 9 -5.22 -7.03 7.23
C SER A 9 -6.56 -7.71 6.93
N THR A 10 -7.61 -6.92 6.68
CA THR A 10 -8.95 -7.42 6.27
C THR A 10 -9.22 -7.12 4.81
N CYS A 11 -9.19 -5.85 4.41
CA CYS A 11 -9.61 -5.43 3.08
C CYS A 11 -8.45 -5.24 2.09
N GLY A 12 -7.19 -5.30 2.55
CA GLY A 12 -6.03 -5.11 1.69
C GLY A 12 -5.78 -3.68 1.24
N CYS A 13 -6.56 -2.69 1.71
CA CYS A 13 -6.31 -1.28 1.36
C CYS A 13 -4.98 -0.78 1.94
N SER A 14 -4.25 -0.01 1.15
CA SER A 14 -3.14 0.82 1.61
C SER A 14 -3.68 1.94 2.50
N LEU A 15 -3.19 2.03 3.73
CA LEU A 15 -3.58 3.08 4.67
C LEU A 15 -3.13 4.46 4.16
N VAL A 16 -1.97 4.54 3.50
CA VAL A 16 -1.48 5.77 2.87
C VAL A 16 -2.45 6.26 1.80
N ARG A 17 -2.99 5.37 0.95
CA ARG A 17 -3.99 5.75 -0.06
C ARG A 17 -5.26 6.30 0.59
N LEU A 18 -5.61 5.82 1.78
CA LEU A 18 -6.76 6.29 2.55
C LEU A 18 -6.46 7.54 3.40
N GLY A 19 -5.23 8.06 3.37
CA GLY A 19 -4.82 9.19 4.21
C GLY A 19 -4.80 8.86 5.71
N ILE A 20 -4.64 7.59 6.06
CA ILE A 20 -4.60 7.11 7.45
C ILE A 20 -3.13 6.95 7.86
N ALA A 21 -2.68 7.80 8.78
CA ALA A 21 -1.36 7.68 9.38
C ALA A 21 -1.28 6.47 10.34
N SER A 22 -0.08 6.02 10.67
CA SER A 22 0.12 4.81 11.49
C SER A 22 -0.53 4.94 12.86
N GLU A 23 -0.43 6.11 13.48
CA GLU A 23 -1.01 6.45 14.78
C GLU A 23 -2.54 6.57 14.75
N GLN A 24 -3.13 6.79 13.58
CA GLN A 24 -4.58 6.85 13.37
C GLN A 24 -5.17 5.47 13.03
N ALA A 25 -4.32 4.52 12.62
CA ALA A 25 -4.73 3.16 12.31
C ALA A 25 -5.26 2.44 13.55
N VAL A 26 -6.16 1.48 13.33
CA VAL A 26 -6.55 0.56 14.39
C VAL A 26 -5.48 -0.54 14.48
N HIS A 27 -4.86 -0.68 15.65
CA HIS A 27 -3.84 -1.71 15.92
C HIS A 27 -4.45 -2.91 16.63
N TYR A 28 -3.95 -4.10 16.31
CA TYR A 28 -4.30 -5.33 17.02
C TYR A 28 -3.17 -6.36 16.91
N GLU A 29 -2.86 -7.02 18.01
CA GLU A 29 -1.85 -8.08 18.05
C GLU A 29 -2.51 -9.44 17.81
N TYR A 30 -2.09 -10.16 16.77
CA TYR A 30 -2.55 -11.50 16.43
C TYR A 30 -1.39 -12.49 16.56
N HIS A 31 -1.42 -13.35 17.59
CA HIS A 31 -0.37 -14.33 17.86
C HIS A 31 1.04 -13.70 17.81
N THR A 32 1.27 -12.59 18.54
CA THR A 32 2.52 -11.78 18.54
C THR A 32 2.85 -11.04 17.23
N THR A 33 1.99 -11.12 16.21
CA THR A 33 2.14 -10.33 14.99
C THR A 33 1.32 -9.04 15.10
N PRO A 34 1.95 -7.85 15.06
CA PRO A 34 1.22 -6.60 15.02
C PRO A 34 0.53 -6.44 13.65
N LEU A 35 -0.78 -6.20 13.68
CA LEU A 35 -1.60 -5.97 12.50
C LEU A 35 -2.25 -4.59 12.59
N VAL A 36 -2.51 -4.00 11.42
CA VAL A 36 -3.16 -2.70 11.28
C VAL A 36 -4.43 -2.82 10.44
N PHE A 37 -5.41 -1.96 10.75
CA PHE A 37 -6.71 -1.93 10.10
C PHE A 37 -7.10 -0.49 9.79
N CYS A 38 -7.69 -0.27 8.62
CA CYS A 38 -8.16 1.05 8.22
C CYS A 38 -9.37 1.53 9.04
N CYS A 39 -10.12 0.62 9.68
CA CYS A 39 -11.25 0.97 10.52
C CYS A 39 -11.60 -0.14 11.52
N LYS A 40 -12.42 0.21 12.53
CA LYS A 40 -12.93 -0.76 13.53
C LYS A 40 -13.76 -1.88 12.91
N GLY A 41 -14.49 -1.60 11.82
CA GLY A 41 -15.28 -2.61 11.09
C GLY A 41 -14.39 -3.70 10.49
N CYS A 42 -13.24 -3.33 9.90
CA CYS A 42 -12.28 -4.29 9.38
C CYS A 42 -11.72 -5.20 10.49
N LEU A 43 -11.40 -4.65 11.67
CA LEU A 43 -10.96 -5.45 12.81
C LEU A 43 -12.05 -6.43 13.27
N SER A 44 -13.31 -5.98 13.34
CA SER A 44 -14.44 -6.83 13.74
C SER A 44 -14.63 -8.02 12.79
N LEU A 45 -14.52 -7.81 11.47
CA LEU A 45 -14.58 -8.88 10.48
C LEU A 45 -13.37 -9.83 10.60
N PHE A 46 -12.17 -9.28 10.78
CA PHE A 46 -10.95 -10.08 10.95
C PHE A 46 -11.06 -11.04 12.13
N LYS A 47 -11.59 -10.59 13.28
CA LYS A 47 -11.77 -11.44 14.46
C LYS A 47 -12.72 -12.62 14.23
N GLN A 48 -13.66 -12.48 13.29
CA GLN A 48 -14.60 -13.56 12.92
C GLN A 48 -13.95 -14.61 12.00
N ALA A 49 -13.03 -14.20 11.11
CA ALA A 49 -12.47 -15.09 10.07
C ALA A 49 -11.00 -14.78 9.74
N SER A 50 -10.13 -14.68 10.74
CA SER A 50 -8.73 -14.22 10.60
C SER A 50 -7.93 -14.96 9.52
N LYS A 51 -7.96 -16.29 9.53
CA LYS A 51 -7.24 -17.12 8.54
C LYS A 51 -7.66 -16.79 7.09
N PHE A 52 -8.96 -16.61 6.85
CA PHE A 52 -9.48 -16.28 5.53
C PHE A 52 -8.96 -14.92 5.04
N TYR A 53 -9.01 -13.89 5.88
CA TYR A 53 -8.55 -12.55 5.50
C TYR A 53 -7.03 -12.44 5.34
N LEU A 54 -6.25 -13.17 6.14
CA LEU A 54 -4.81 -13.29 5.95
C LEU A 54 -4.49 -13.91 4.58
N GLU A 55 -5.20 -14.98 4.19
CA GLU A 55 -5.01 -15.58 2.87
C GLU A 55 -5.39 -14.65 1.72
N LEU A 56 -6.45 -13.85 1.87
CA LEU A 56 -6.84 -12.87 0.86
C LEU A 56 -5.80 -11.75 0.67
N THR A 57 -5.17 -11.31 1.76
CA THR A 57 -4.32 -10.10 1.75
C THR A 57 -2.83 -10.37 1.66
N ARG A 58 -2.36 -11.62 1.87
CA ARG A 58 -0.93 -11.97 1.92
C ARG A 58 -0.12 -11.66 0.66
N HIS A 59 -0.79 -11.53 -0.49
CA HIS A 59 -0.14 -11.23 -1.78
C HIS A 59 -0.39 -9.81 -2.26
N THR A 60 -1.03 -8.98 -1.45
CA THR A 60 -1.29 -7.60 -1.82
C THR A 60 0.01 -6.81 -1.81
N ILE A 61 0.31 -6.19 -2.95
CA ILE A 61 1.35 -5.19 -3.12
C ILE A 61 0.69 -3.84 -3.35
N VAL A 62 1.44 -2.77 -3.12
CA VAL A 62 1.02 -1.39 -3.37
C VAL A 62 2.00 -0.78 -4.36
N CYS A 63 1.49 -0.26 -5.48
CA CYS A 63 2.31 0.43 -6.45
C CYS A 63 2.95 1.69 -5.83
N PRO A 64 4.28 1.88 -5.92
CA PRO A 64 4.94 3.06 -5.36
C PRO A 64 4.37 4.39 -5.85
N SER A 65 3.99 4.47 -7.13
CA SER A 65 3.65 5.74 -7.77
C SER A 65 2.17 6.10 -7.76
N CYS A 66 1.26 5.12 -7.74
CA CYS A 66 -0.18 5.40 -7.70
C CYS A 66 -0.91 4.79 -6.50
N LEU A 67 -0.18 4.15 -5.57
CA LEU A 67 -0.75 3.50 -4.39
C LEU A 67 -1.82 2.44 -4.68
N SER A 68 -1.98 2.02 -5.93
CA SER A 68 -2.93 0.97 -6.31
C SER A 68 -2.52 -0.35 -5.67
N GLU A 69 -3.47 -0.98 -5.00
CA GLU A 69 -3.33 -2.31 -4.44
C GLU A 69 -3.60 -3.36 -5.51
N LYS A 70 -2.67 -4.31 -5.67
CA LYS A 70 -2.78 -5.41 -6.62
C LYS A 70 -2.30 -6.69 -5.96
N SER A 71 -2.78 -7.84 -6.43
CA SER A 71 -2.05 -9.09 -6.17
C SER A 71 -0.70 -9.01 -6.88
N ILE A 72 0.34 -9.56 -6.24
CA ILE A 72 1.68 -9.69 -6.83
C ILE A 72 1.65 -10.34 -8.22
N SER A 73 0.70 -11.25 -8.48
CA SER A 73 0.52 -11.92 -9.78
C SER A 73 0.11 -10.98 -10.92
N PHE A 74 -0.43 -9.80 -10.60
CA PHE A 74 -0.83 -8.77 -11.56
C PHE A 74 0.06 -7.53 -11.46
N SER A 75 1.30 -7.70 -11.04
CA SER A 75 2.29 -6.64 -10.88
C SER A 75 3.57 -6.95 -11.65
N ILE A 76 4.34 -5.91 -11.96
CA ILE A 76 5.65 -6.06 -12.61
C ILE A 76 6.77 -5.78 -11.60
N PRO A 77 7.75 -6.68 -11.47
CA PRO A 77 8.90 -6.45 -10.60
C PRO A 77 9.82 -5.40 -11.21
N TYR A 78 10.43 -4.58 -10.36
CA TYR A 78 11.43 -3.60 -10.72
C TYR A 78 12.52 -3.60 -9.65
N LYS A 79 13.76 -3.89 -10.06
CA LYS A 79 14.91 -3.83 -9.16
C LYS A 79 15.33 -2.38 -8.96
N TYR A 80 15.39 -1.95 -7.70
CA TYR A 80 15.85 -0.64 -7.30
C TYR A 80 16.75 -0.81 -6.06
N ASN A 81 18.02 -0.43 -6.19
CA ASN A 81 19.07 -0.80 -5.24
C ASN A 81 19.07 -2.34 -5.02
N ASP A 82 19.17 -2.78 -3.77
CA ASP A 82 19.14 -4.21 -3.39
C ASP A 82 17.72 -4.75 -3.14
N GLU A 83 16.68 -3.99 -3.54
CA GLU A 83 15.28 -4.35 -3.35
C GLU A 83 14.53 -4.59 -4.66
N THR A 84 13.49 -5.44 -4.58
CA THR A 84 12.50 -5.60 -5.65
C THR A 84 11.21 -4.88 -5.27
N LEU A 85 10.88 -3.84 -6.02
CA LEU A 85 9.61 -3.14 -5.97
C LEU A 85 8.63 -3.75 -6.98
N TYR A 86 7.33 -3.58 -6.74
CA TYR A 86 6.27 -4.10 -7.63
C TYR A 86 5.34 -2.96 -8.09
N PHE A 87 5.17 -2.82 -9.40
CA PHE A 87 4.36 -1.75 -10.00
C PHE A 87 3.08 -2.30 -10.62
N CYS A 88 2.05 -1.46 -10.73
CA CYS A 88 0.72 -1.78 -11.25
C CYS A 88 0.65 -2.01 -12.78
N HIS A 89 1.77 -2.23 -13.46
CA HIS A 89 1.89 -2.37 -14.93
C HIS A 89 1.67 -1.07 -15.74
N CYS A 90 1.39 0.06 -15.10
CA CYS A 90 1.27 1.36 -15.78
C CYS A 90 2.66 1.94 -16.13
N PRO A 91 2.97 2.21 -17.42
CA PRO A 91 4.26 2.81 -17.81
C PRO A 91 4.49 4.18 -17.15
N TYR A 92 3.44 4.98 -17.02
CA TYR A 92 3.52 6.30 -16.41
C TYR A 92 3.95 6.25 -14.93
N CYS A 93 3.47 5.25 -14.17
CA CYS A 93 3.92 5.03 -12.79
C CYS A 93 5.44 4.78 -12.72
N MET A 94 6.00 4.00 -13.65
CA MET A 94 7.44 3.78 -13.70
C MET A 94 8.22 5.03 -14.09
N VAL A 95 7.71 5.82 -15.03
CA VAL A 95 8.33 7.11 -15.44
C VAL A 95 8.41 8.05 -14.25
N LEU A 96 7.31 8.22 -13.52
CA LEU A 96 7.27 9.07 -12.34
C LEU A 96 8.24 8.59 -11.25
N PHE A 97 8.22 7.29 -10.95
CA PHE A 97 9.13 6.73 -9.94
C PHE A 97 10.59 7.02 -10.27
N LYS A 98 11.01 6.84 -11.53
CA LYS A 98 12.39 7.11 -11.96
C LYS A 98 12.78 8.58 -11.85
N LYS A 99 11.83 9.51 -11.99
CA LYS A 99 12.10 10.95 -11.86
C LYS A 99 12.36 11.36 -10.41
N ASN A 100 11.68 10.74 -9.44
CA ASN A 100 11.80 11.10 -8.04
C ASN A 100 11.54 9.90 -7.11
N PRO A 101 12.45 8.91 -7.04
CA PRO A 101 12.21 7.67 -6.31
C PRO A 101 12.05 7.91 -4.80
N ASP A 102 12.85 8.80 -4.21
CA ASP A 102 12.84 9.08 -2.77
C ASP A 102 11.47 9.59 -2.31
N TYR A 103 10.86 10.53 -3.05
CA TYR A 103 9.51 11.00 -2.77
C TYR A 103 8.48 9.86 -2.73
N TYR A 104 8.50 8.97 -3.71
CA TYR A 104 7.53 7.87 -3.78
C TYR A 104 7.76 6.81 -2.70
N LEU A 105 9.01 6.57 -2.32
CA LEU A 105 9.35 5.68 -1.21
C LEU A 105 8.95 6.27 0.14
N ASP A 106 9.21 7.56 0.37
CA ASP A 106 8.80 8.25 1.59
C ASP A 106 7.27 8.33 1.69
N ARG A 107 6.57 8.56 0.58
CA ARG A 107 5.11 8.49 0.55
C ARG A 107 4.59 7.10 0.86
N LEU A 108 5.15 6.05 0.26
CA LEU A 108 4.78 4.67 0.59
C LEU A 108 4.95 4.36 2.08
N ALA A 109 5.96 4.96 2.71
CA ALA A 109 6.24 4.90 4.14
C ALA A 109 5.35 5.79 5.02
N GLY A 110 4.42 6.55 4.42
CA GLY A 110 3.53 7.46 5.14
C GLY A 110 4.21 8.72 5.70
N LYS A 111 5.39 9.09 5.18
CA LYS A 111 6.17 10.26 5.66
C LYS A 111 5.80 11.59 4.99
N THR A 112 4.85 11.57 4.06
CA THR A 112 4.42 12.74 3.28
C THR A 112 2.97 13.09 3.57
N ASP A 113 2.61 14.39 3.53
CA ASP A 113 1.23 14.89 3.63
C ASP A 113 0.45 14.62 2.32
N PHE A 114 0.20 13.35 2.01
CA PHE A 114 -0.46 12.93 0.77
C PHE A 114 -1.97 13.13 0.85
N LYS A 115 -2.51 14.08 0.08
CA LYS A 115 -3.93 14.46 0.08
C LYS A 115 -4.77 13.87 -1.06
N GLY A 116 -4.16 13.16 -2.01
CA GLY A 116 -4.87 12.61 -3.16
C GLY A 116 -3.94 12.24 -4.32
N LEU A 117 -4.40 11.33 -5.19
CA LEU A 117 -3.65 10.90 -6.36
C LEU A 117 -3.68 11.98 -7.43
N PHE A 118 -2.49 12.46 -7.80
CA PHE A 118 -2.27 13.29 -8.99
C PHE A 118 -3.19 14.52 -9.14
N SER A 119 -3.61 15.11 -8.01
CA SER A 119 -4.55 16.24 -7.99
C SER A 119 -4.12 17.43 -8.85
N ASP A 120 -2.82 17.56 -9.12
CA ASP A 120 -2.21 18.70 -9.82
C ASP A 120 -1.41 18.28 -11.07
N ASP A 121 -1.49 17.01 -11.51
CA ASP A 121 -0.77 16.51 -12.69
C ASP A 121 -1.75 16.20 -13.85
N PRO A 122 -1.85 17.07 -14.87
CA PRO A 122 -2.80 16.89 -15.98
C PRO A 122 -2.44 15.71 -16.88
N ASP A 123 -1.19 15.22 -16.81
CA ASP A 123 -0.74 14.05 -17.58
C ASP A 123 -1.02 12.74 -16.83
N ALA A 124 -1.58 12.81 -15.62
CA ALA A 124 -1.93 11.63 -14.86
C ALA A 124 -3.13 10.90 -15.46
N CYS A 125 -2.98 9.59 -15.59
CA CYS A 125 -4.02 8.71 -16.11
C CYS A 125 -4.99 8.20 -15.03
N CYS A 126 -4.59 8.25 -13.76
CA CYS A 126 -5.42 7.84 -12.63
C CYS A 126 -5.83 9.09 -11.85
N TYR A 127 -7.11 9.37 -11.75
CA TYR A 127 -7.67 10.42 -10.88
C TYR A 127 -8.45 9.75 -9.74
#